data_AF-U2K9P9-F1
#
_entry.id   AF-U2K9P9-F1
#
_cell.length_a   1.000
_cell.length_b   1.000
_cell.length_c   1.000
_cell.angle_alpha   90.00
_cell.angle_beta   90.00
_cell.angle_gamma   90.00
#
_symmetry.space_group_name_H-M   'P 1'
#
loop_
_entity.id
_entity.type
_entity.pdbx_description
1 polymer ?
#
loop_
_entity_poly.entity_id
_entity_poly.type
_entity_poly.pdbx_seq_one_letter_code
_entity_poly.pdbx_strand_id
1 'polypeptide(L)'
;MQGFTRKGDRMKACKKMTALLAVLAMLTGTAGLPVSAEEATGTLGDTMTWTVDGDTVHCTWESATADGVEISIQGDTCTIEKGVYPWEEYHAWLNAAANELTELLEANGHDPSAMGSEEKNAVLAELMPEVYAVQTAFTGIKHIAVSDTVTQLDVALGFLGLADAETVQLGNSLVSIGDSTFENTHCTQITLPDSLKTIGNHAFYDAGVKELIIPAGVEEIGDNALESDSTLEKVTILSRDVDLTDTGLGYVSVWLETDPNRNENLVIYGYAGSTAEQYAAENEIPFVALSEEWLCGDVDLDSRIDIQDAVLLAKASAGTVSLNEAAKKNADCNEDGEVDSADATVLMEFLVHLVDTLPVQ
;
A
#
# COMPACT_ATOMS: atom_id res chain seq x y z
N MET A 1 -0.75 -28.77 -16.32
CA MET A 1 -0.34 -29.44 -15.06
C MET A 1 0.94 -28.79 -14.58
N GLN A 2 0.81 -27.73 -13.77
CA GLN A 2 1.79 -27.23 -12.78
C GLN A 2 1.21 -25.92 -12.20
N GLY A 3 -0.01 -26.01 -11.68
CA GLY A 3 -0.53 -25.12 -10.64
C GLY A 3 -0.55 -25.96 -9.37
N PHE A 4 -0.38 -25.34 -8.21
CA PHE A 4 -0.18 -25.95 -6.88
C PHE A 4 1.27 -26.37 -6.55
N THR A 5 2.06 -25.43 -6.01
CA THR A 5 3.04 -25.69 -4.91
C THR A 5 3.58 -24.44 -4.17
N ARG A 6 3.43 -23.19 -4.64
CA ARG A 6 3.93 -22.00 -3.89
C ARG A 6 3.14 -21.63 -2.62
N LYS A 7 1.84 -21.96 -2.55
CA LYS A 7 0.87 -21.49 -1.53
C LYS A 7 1.15 -22.02 -0.11
N GLY A 8 1.62 -23.26 0.00
CA GLY A 8 1.94 -23.89 1.30
C GLY A 8 3.33 -23.55 1.81
N ASP A 9 4.28 -23.31 0.91
CA ASP A 9 5.68 -23.02 1.26
C ASP A 9 5.88 -21.56 1.63
N ARG A 10 5.22 -20.58 0.99
CA ARG A 10 5.30 -19.16 1.40
C ARG A 10 4.61 -18.88 2.72
N MET A 11 3.47 -19.51 3.03
CA MET A 11 2.73 -19.29 4.28
C MET A 11 3.31 -20.10 5.46
N LYS A 12 3.90 -21.28 5.22
CA LYS A 12 4.68 -22.03 6.22
C LYS A 12 6.10 -21.47 6.39
N ALA A 13 6.70 -20.90 5.34
CA ALA A 13 7.87 -20.05 5.46
C ALA A 13 7.46 -18.84 6.29
N CYS A 14 6.42 -18.08 5.93
CA CYS A 14 5.91 -16.94 6.69
C CYS A 14 5.70 -17.30 8.16
N LYS A 15 4.96 -18.35 8.56
CA LYS A 15 4.82 -18.72 9.99
C LYS A 15 6.10 -19.21 10.70
N LYS A 16 7.03 -19.87 10.01
CA LYS A 16 8.36 -20.24 10.58
C LYS A 16 9.34 -19.05 10.58
N MET A 17 9.11 -18.11 9.68
CA MET A 17 9.86 -16.89 9.46
C MET A 17 9.34 -15.83 10.42
N THR A 18 8.05 -15.72 10.78
CA THR A 18 7.51 -14.91 11.89
C THR A 18 8.13 -15.32 13.23
N ALA A 19 8.42 -16.61 13.43
CA ALA A 19 9.08 -17.11 14.65
C ALA A 19 10.60 -16.85 14.70
N LEU A 20 11.23 -16.57 13.54
CA LEU A 20 12.64 -16.22 13.41
C LEU A 20 12.85 -14.70 13.26
N LEU A 21 11.94 -14.02 12.54
CA LEU A 21 11.72 -12.58 12.45
C LEU A 21 11.21 -12.01 13.76
N ALA A 22 10.62 -12.80 14.67
CA ALA A 22 10.39 -12.38 16.05
C ALA A 22 11.67 -11.93 16.77
N VAL A 23 12.85 -12.22 16.21
CA VAL A 23 14.14 -11.79 16.74
C VAL A 23 14.52 -10.37 16.28
N LEU A 24 13.93 -9.85 15.20
CA LEU A 24 14.14 -8.46 14.71
C LEU A 24 12.85 -7.60 14.71
N ALA A 25 11.67 -8.20 14.51
CA ALA A 25 10.35 -7.56 14.39
C ALA A 25 9.44 -7.72 15.64
N MET A 26 9.95 -8.23 16.77
CA MET A 26 9.21 -8.18 18.04
C MET A 26 10.04 -7.46 19.11
N LEU A 27 9.96 -6.14 19.10
CA LEU A 27 10.31 -5.28 20.21
C LEU A 27 9.04 -4.61 20.73
N THR A 28 8.26 -5.31 21.53
CA THR A 28 7.23 -4.67 22.37
C THR A 28 7.92 -4.17 23.64
N GLY A 29 8.57 -3.01 23.55
CA GLY A 29 9.24 -2.38 24.67
C GLY A 29 9.32 -0.88 24.49
N THR A 30 8.66 -0.12 25.36
CA THR A 30 8.73 1.34 25.38
C THR A 30 10.10 1.79 25.87
N ALA A 31 11.01 2.08 24.96
CA ALA A 31 12.19 2.88 25.26
C ALA A 31 12.47 3.78 24.07
N GLY A 32 12.03 5.04 24.18
CA GLY A 32 12.50 6.09 23.27
C GLY A 32 14.02 6.20 23.34
N LEU A 33 14.61 6.69 22.26
CA LEU A 33 16.05 6.87 22.10
C LEU A 33 16.68 7.38 23.40
N PRO A 34 17.55 6.60 24.06
CA PRO A 34 18.47 7.20 24.98
C PRO A 34 19.51 7.93 24.12
N VAL A 35 19.97 9.06 24.64
CA VAL A 35 21.24 9.70 24.28
C VAL A 35 21.15 10.81 23.22
N SER A 36 21.37 12.02 23.71
CA SER A 36 22.04 13.10 22.99
C SER A 36 23.43 12.62 22.54
N ALA A 37 23.58 12.15 21.30
CA ALA A 37 24.83 11.56 20.81
C ALA A 37 25.48 12.40 19.69
N GLU A 38 26.81 12.45 19.70
CA GLU A 38 27.64 12.84 18.55
C GLU A 38 27.30 11.97 17.32
N GLU A 39 27.55 12.47 16.11
CA GLU A 39 27.34 11.72 14.85
C GLU A 39 27.92 10.29 14.96
N ALA A 40 27.05 9.29 14.92
CA ALA A 40 27.41 7.88 14.96
C ALA A 40 26.97 7.19 13.66
N THR A 41 27.78 6.26 13.16
CA THR A 41 27.46 5.51 11.94
C THR A 41 27.84 4.04 12.10
N GLY A 42 27.10 3.17 11.43
CA GLY A 42 27.39 1.74 11.47
C GLY A 42 26.68 0.96 10.38
N THR A 43 26.85 -0.35 10.43
CA THR A 43 26.28 -1.32 9.51
C THR A 43 25.58 -2.42 10.29
N LEU A 44 24.52 -3.00 9.72
CA LEU A 44 23.85 -4.19 10.23
C LEU A 44 23.63 -5.17 9.08
N GLY A 45 24.23 -6.36 9.14
CA GLY A 45 24.35 -7.21 7.97
C GLY A 45 25.17 -6.57 6.86
N ASP A 46 25.04 -7.11 5.65
CA ASP A 46 25.89 -6.74 4.51
C ASP A 46 25.45 -5.46 3.77
N THR A 47 24.19 -5.03 3.93
CA THR A 47 23.55 -4.03 3.05
C THR A 47 22.89 -2.85 3.75
N MET A 48 22.64 -2.95 5.06
CA MET A 48 22.01 -1.87 5.83
C MET A 48 23.07 -1.02 6.51
N THR A 49 23.03 0.28 6.24
CA THR A 49 23.82 1.31 6.92
C THR A 49 22.91 2.19 7.73
N TRP A 50 23.42 2.74 8.82
CA TRP A 50 22.68 3.71 9.62
C TRP A 50 23.58 4.85 10.07
N THR A 51 22.96 6.02 10.26
CA THR A 51 23.60 7.18 10.87
C THR A 51 22.67 7.82 11.88
N VAL A 52 23.22 8.33 12.98
CA VAL A 52 22.49 9.13 13.97
C VAL A 52 22.94 10.58 13.83
N ASP A 53 22.01 11.46 13.47
CA ASP A 53 22.21 12.92 13.39
C ASP A 53 21.27 13.62 14.39
N GLY A 54 21.85 14.00 15.53
CA GLY A 54 21.08 14.56 16.65
C GLY A 54 20.04 13.56 17.17
N ASP A 55 18.76 13.91 17.02
CA ASP A 55 17.62 13.09 17.45
C ASP A 55 17.01 12.28 16.29
N THR A 56 17.69 12.21 15.14
CA THR A 56 17.20 11.52 13.94
C THR A 56 18.08 10.31 13.62
N VAL A 57 17.45 9.17 13.38
CA VAL A 57 18.12 7.95 12.91
C VAL A 57 17.84 7.79 11.43
N HIS A 58 18.87 7.81 10.59
CA HIS A 58 18.78 7.52 9.17
C HIS A 58 19.22 6.09 8.91
N CYS A 59 18.46 5.36 8.10
CA CYS A 59 18.70 3.98 7.73
C CYS A 59 18.63 3.84 6.21
N THR A 60 19.67 3.26 5.61
CA THR A 60 19.74 3.02 4.16
C THR A 60 20.02 1.55 3.90
N TRP A 61 19.14 0.93 3.13
CA TRP A 61 19.36 -0.39 2.54
C TRP A 61 19.71 -0.22 1.07
N GLU A 62 20.97 -0.46 0.74
CA GLU A 62 21.39 -0.47 -0.66
C GLU A 62 20.85 -1.71 -1.36
N SER A 63 20.33 -1.51 -2.57
CA SER A 63 19.91 -2.61 -3.43
C SER A 63 20.81 -2.71 -4.66
N ALA A 64 21.11 -3.94 -5.06
CA ALA A 64 21.86 -4.19 -6.29
C ALA A 64 20.96 -4.13 -7.53
N THR A 65 19.64 -4.25 -7.36
CA THR A 65 18.68 -4.39 -8.46
C THR A 65 17.53 -3.37 -8.44
N ALA A 66 17.46 -2.53 -7.40
CA ALA A 66 16.46 -1.49 -7.23
C ALA A 66 17.06 -0.19 -6.64
N ASP A 67 16.22 0.81 -6.41
CA ASP A 67 16.62 2.11 -5.84
C ASP A 67 17.00 2.05 -4.34
N GLY A 68 16.70 0.91 -3.69
CA GLY A 68 16.93 0.70 -2.28
C GLY A 68 15.85 1.33 -1.41
N VAL A 69 16.11 1.31 -0.11
CA VAL A 69 15.23 1.93 0.90
C VAL A 69 16.02 2.94 1.71
N GLU A 70 15.44 4.13 1.88
CA GLU A 70 15.98 5.20 2.71
C GLU A 70 14.89 5.65 3.66
N ILE A 71 15.15 5.49 4.95
CA ILE A 71 14.22 5.80 6.04
C ILE A 71 14.90 6.75 7.02
N SER A 72 14.15 7.71 7.53
CA SER A 72 14.55 8.58 8.64
C SER A 72 13.53 8.49 9.76
N ILE A 73 13.99 8.29 10.99
CA ILE A 73 13.14 8.18 12.18
C ILE A 73 13.44 9.34 13.10
N GLN A 74 12.39 10.07 13.48
CA GLN A 74 12.45 11.13 14.48
C GLN A 74 11.24 11.02 15.41
N GLY A 75 11.48 10.75 16.69
CA GLY A 75 10.40 10.54 17.65
C GLY A 75 9.57 9.30 17.30
N ASP A 76 8.26 9.49 17.08
CA ASP A 76 7.29 8.45 16.69
C ASP A 76 6.97 8.46 15.19
N THR A 77 7.75 9.21 14.40
CA THR A 77 7.53 9.38 12.96
C THR A 77 8.65 8.73 12.16
N CYS A 78 8.25 7.89 11.19
CA CYS A 78 9.10 7.25 10.20
C CYS A 78 8.84 7.88 8.82
N THR A 79 9.86 8.52 8.25
CA THR A 79 9.81 9.12 6.91
C THR A 79 10.54 8.22 5.91
N ILE A 80 9.89 7.91 4.79
CA ILE A 80 10.43 7.08 3.70
C ILE A 80 10.74 7.98 2.50
N GLU A 81 12.02 8.04 2.11
CA GLU A 81 12.52 8.80 0.95
C GLU A 81 12.80 7.92 -0.26
N LYS A 82 13.05 6.62 -0.03
CA LYS A 82 13.11 5.57 -1.06
C LYS A 82 12.48 4.29 -0.52
N GLY A 83 11.80 3.55 -1.38
CA GLY A 83 10.85 2.53 -0.95
C GLY A 83 10.86 1.23 -1.74
N VAL A 84 11.90 0.93 -2.53
CA VAL A 84 11.91 -0.28 -3.40
C VAL A 84 13.04 -1.20 -2.97
N TYR A 85 12.68 -2.31 -2.31
CA TYR A 85 13.63 -3.33 -1.86
C TYR A 85 13.13 -4.75 -2.16
N PRO A 86 13.71 -5.42 -3.16
CA PRO A 86 13.24 -6.74 -3.59
C PRO A 86 13.25 -7.77 -2.45
N TRP A 87 12.20 -8.58 -2.39
CA TRP A 87 12.03 -9.61 -1.35
C TRP A 87 13.25 -10.54 -1.19
N GLU A 88 13.92 -10.91 -2.29
CA GLU A 88 15.08 -11.81 -2.22
C GLU A 88 16.29 -11.14 -1.55
N GLU A 89 16.50 -9.83 -1.78
CA GLU A 89 17.55 -9.05 -1.12
C GLU A 89 17.20 -8.83 0.36
N TYR A 90 15.92 -8.54 0.65
CA TYR A 90 15.40 -8.47 2.01
C TYR A 90 15.61 -9.77 2.80
N HIS A 91 15.26 -10.91 2.21
CA HIS A 91 15.44 -12.21 2.85
C HIS A 91 16.92 -12.55 3.07
N ALA A 92 17.79 -12.20 2.12
CA ALA A 92 19.23 -12.38 2.26
C ALA A 92 19.79 -11.52 3.41
N TRP A 93 19.43 -10.24 3.46
CA TRP A 93 19.82 -9.32 4.52
C TRP A 93 19.37 -9.81 5.91
N LEU A 94 18.11 -10.22 6.05
CA LEU A 94 17.59 -10.77 7.31
C LEU A 94 18.39 -11.97 7.81
N ASN A 95 18.71 -12.91 6.91
CA ASN A 95 19.50 -14.09 7.27
C ASN A 95 20.93 -13.70 7.67
N ALA A 96 21.55 -12.73 7.00
CA ALA A 96 22.87 -12.22 7.36
C ALA A 96 22.86 -11.60 8.76
N ALA A 97 21.92 -10.68 9.03
CA ALA A 97 21.77 -10.05 10.34
C ALA A 97 21.50 -11.07 11.46
N ALA A 98 20.68 -12.10 11.20
CA ALA A 98 20.40 -13.16 12.17
C ALA A 98 21.64 -14.02 12.45
N ASN A 99 22.46 -14.29 11.44
CA ASN A 99 23.73 -15.02 11.61
C ASN A 99 24.74 -14.19 12.41
N GLU A 100 24.90 -12.90 12.10
CA GLU A 100 25.77 -11.98 12.86
C GLU A 100 25.40 -11.96 14.35
N LEU A 101 24.10 -11.85 14.67
CA LEU A 101 23.62 -11.90 16.05
C LEU A 101 23.92 -13.26 16.71
N THR A 102 23.74 -14.36 15.98
CA THR A 102 24.04 -15.71 16.49
C THR A 102 25.51 -15.86 16.82
N GLU A 103 26.39 -15.46 15.90
CA GLU A 103 27.85 -15.51 16.09
C GLU A 103 28.30 -14.62 17.26
N LEU A 104 27.72 -13.42 17.40
CA LEU A 104 27.99 -12.52 18.52
C LEU A 104 27.63 -13.17 19.86
N LEU A 105 26.44 -13.76 19.97
CA LEU A 105 25.97 -14.39 21.19
C LEU A 105 26.84 -15.60 21.57
N GLU A 106 27.14 -16.47 20.61
CA GLU A 106 28.01 -17.64 20.83
C GLU A 106 29.44 -17.22 21.23
N ALA A 107 30.00 -16.20 20.58
CA ALA A 107 31.32 -15.65 20.92
C ALA A 107 31.39 -15.10 22.34
N ASN A 108 30.26 -14.68 22.91
CA ASN A 108 30.12 -14.19 24.27
C ASN A 108 29.61 -15.25 25.26
N GLY A 109 29.62 -16.54 24.86
CA GLY A 109 29.32 -17.67 25.74
C GLY A 109 27.84 -17.90 26.01
N HIS A 110 26.96 -17.29 25.21
CA HIS A 110 25.52 -17.54 25.25
C HIS A 110 25.13 -18.67 24.29
N ASP A 111 24.01 -19.35 24.59
CA ASP A 111 23.36 -20.31 23.68
C ASP A 111 22.11 -19.65 23.07
N PRO A 112 22.17 -19.18 21.81
CA PRO A 112 21.05 -18.47 21.18
C PRO A 112 19.77 -19.30 21.04
N SER A 113 19.89 -20.63 21.06
CA SER A 113 18.76 -21.56 20.96
C SER A 113 18.00 -21.70 22.27
N ALA A 114 18.65 -21.40 23.39
CA ALA A 114 18.08 -21.45 24.73
C ALA A 114 17.56 -20.08 25.22
N MET A 115 17.90 -18.99 24.51
CA MET A 115 17.54 -17.62 24.90
C MET A 115 16.20 -17.17 24.31
N GLY A 116 15.39 -16.49 25.13
CA GLY A 116 14.22 -15.74 24.68
C GLY A 116 14.59 -14.40 24.03
N SER A 117 13.64 -13.74 23.36
CA SER A 117 13.88 -12.45 22.69
C SER A 117 14.34 -11.35 23.65
N GLU A 118 13.74 -11.26 24.86
CA GLU A 118 14.15 -10.27 25.88
C GLU A 118 15.62 -10.45 26.32
N GLU A 119 16.07 -11.70 26.48
CA GLU A 119 17.44 -12.01 26.87
C GLU A 119 18.42 -11.65 25.75
N LYS A 120 18.06 -11.92 24.49
CA LYS A 120 18.87 -11.53 23.32
C LYS A 120 18.99 -10.00 23.23
N ASN A 121 17.90 -9.28 23.46
CA ASN A 121 17.87 -7.82 23.45
C ASN A 121 18.74 -7.22 24.57
N ALA A 122 18.69 -7.80 25.78
CA ALA A 122 19.52 -7.34 26.89
C ALA A 122 21.03 -7.49 26.59
N VAL A 123 21.41 -8.62 25.98
CA VAL A 123 22.80 -8.86 25.57
C VAL A 123 23.22 -7.94 24.42
N LEU A 124 22.34 -7.69 23.46
CA LEU A 124 22.60 -6.75 22.36
C LEU A 124 22.81 -5.32 22.89
N ALA A 125 22.00 -4.88 23.85
CA ALA A 125 22.15 -3.58 24.50
C ALA A 125 23.49 -3.41 25.23
N GLU A 126 24.03 -4.49 25.81
CA GLU A 126 25.33 -4.50 26.48
C GLU A 126 26.49 -4.52 25.49
N LEU A 127 26.42 -5.38 24.46
CA LEU A 127 27.54 -5.66 23.56
C LEU A 127 27.62 -4.70 22.37
N MET A 128 26.48 -4.19 21.90
CA MET A 128 26.35 -3.32 20.73
C MET A 128 25.30 -2.23 20.98
N PRO A 129 25.57 -1.30 21.91
CA PRO A 129 24.60 -0.29 22.35
C PRO A 129 24.08 0.59 21.21
N GLU A 130 24.89 0.86 20.19
CA GLU A 130 24.50 1.68 19.04
C GLU A 130 23.53 0.96 18.10
N VAL A 131 23.79 -0.32 17.78
CA VAL A 131 22.87 -1.14 16.98
C VAL A 131 21.57 -1.39 17.73
N TYR A 132 21.66 -1.59 19.05
CA TYR A 132 20.47 -1.67 19.90
C TYR A 132 19.65 -0.37 19.85
N ALA A 133 20.29 0.80 19.92
CA ALA A 133 19.61 2.09 19.83
C ALA A 133 18.87 2.26 18.50
N VAL A 134 19.51 1.91 17.38
CA VAL A 134 18.89 1.93 16.04
C VAL A 134 17.72 0.96 15.97
N GLN A 135 17.86 -0.25 16.50
CA GLN A 135 16.77 -1.23 16.54
C GLN A 135 15.56 -0.71 17.35
N THR A 136 15.82 -0.05 18.49
CA THR A 136 14.76 0.54 19.31
C THR A 136 14.11 1.77 18.66
N ALA A 137 14.78 2.44 17.72
CA ALA A 137 14.20 3.57 17.00
C ALA A 137 12.97 3.16 16.17
N PHE A 138 12.93 1.92 15.66
CA PHE A 138 11.78 1.39 14.92
C PHE A 138 10.60 0.99 15.82
N THR A 139 10.72 1.15 17.15
CA THR A 139 9.65 0.78 18.09
C THR A 139 8.76 1.96 18.43
N GLY A 140 7.46 1.71 18.58
CA GLY A 140 6.50 2.74 18.95
C GLY A 140 6.27 3.81 17.88
N ILE A 141 6.62 3.53 16.62
CA ILE A 141 6.29 4.39 15.48
C ILE A 141 4.78 4.47 15.34
N LYS A 142 4.25 5.69 15.34
CA LYS A 142 2.82 5.99 15.20
C LYS A 142 2.48 6.59 13.84
N HIS A 143 3.44 7.23 13.21
CA HIS A 143 3.23 7.96 11.96
C HIS A 143 4.22 7.50 10.89
N ILE A 144 3.71 7.04 9.76
CA ILE A 144 4.52 6.78 8.56
C ILE A 144 4.25 7.90 7.55
N ALA A 145 5.30 8.53 7.05
CA ALA A 145 5.23 9.53 6.00
C ALA A 145 6.08 9.09 4.81
N VAL A 146 5.47 8.99 3.63
CA VAL A 146 6.18 8.68 2.39
C VAL A 146 6.35 9.99 1.62
N SER A 147 7.59 10.30 1.23
CA SER A 147 7.94 11.54 0.55
C SER A 147 7.27 11.65 -0.83
N ASP A 148 6.99 12.88 -1.28
CA ASP A 148 6.41 13.18 -2.59
C ASP A 148 7.32 12.78 -3.76
N THR A 149 8.58 12.44 -3.50
CA THR A 149 9.55 11.97 -4.50
C THR A 149 9.43 10.46 -4.78
N VAL A 150 8.78 9.71 -3.89
CA VAL A 150 8.64 8.26 -4.01
C VAL A 150 7.54 7.94 -5.02
N THR A 151 7.93 7.29 -6.13
CA THR A 151 6.99 6.86 -7.18
C THR A 151 6.56 5.40 -7.03
N GLN A 152 7.35 4.59 -6.31
CA GLN A 152 7.07 3.18 -6.06
C GLN A 152 7.42 2.82 -4.62
N LEU A 153 6.53 2.09 -3.95
CA LEU A 153 6.72 1.60 -2.58
C LEU A 153 6.53 0.08 -2.56
N ASP A 154 7.61 -0.65 -2.77
CA ASP A 154 7.68 -2.11 -2.79
C ASP A 154 8.70 -2.57 -1.73
N VAL A 155 8.27 -2.47 -0.48
CA VAL A 155 9.03 -2.84 0.72
C VAL A 155 8.03 -3.27 1.79
N ALA A 156 8.26 -4.40 2.44
CA ALA A 156 7.31 -4.95 3.39
C ALA A 156 7.49 -4.31 4.78
N LEU A 157 6.83 -3.17 5.01
CA LEU A 157 7.03 -2.27 6.16
C LEU A 157 6.64 -2.89 7.49
N GLY A 158 5.60 -3.74 7.53
CA GLY A 158 5.24 -4.46 8.75
C GLY A 158 6.39 -5.29 9.32
N PHE A 159 7.26 -5.81 8.46
CA PHE A 159 8.45 -6.55 8.89
C PHE A 159 9.64 -5.67 9.29
N LEU A 160 9.59 -4.36 9.02
CA LEU A 160 10.57 -3.39 9.53
C LEU A 160 10.26 -2.93 10.97
N GLY A 161 9.24 -3.51 11.61
CA GLY A 161 8.82 -3.13 12.97
C GLY A 161 7.82 -1.97 13.00
N LEU A 162 7.30 -1.55 11.84
CA LEU A 162 6.29 -0.48 11.73
C LEU A 162 4.86 -1.00 11.99
N ALA A 163 4.73 -2.07 12.78
CA ALA A 163 3.46 -2.74 13.08
C ALA A 163 2.54 -1.92 14.01
N ASP A 164 3.09 -0.97 14.77
CA ASP A 164 2.33 -0.13 15.71
C ASP A 164 1.84 1.19 15.09
N ALA A 165 2.02 1.36 13.78
CA ALA A 165 1.69 2.59 13.06
C ALA A 165 0.18 2.83 13.07
N GLU A 166 -0.22 4.05 13.41
CA GLU A 166 -1.63 4.44 13.48
C GLU A 166 -2.07 5.17 12.21
N THR A 167 -1.16 5.96 11.61
CA THR A 167 -1.42 6.77 10.42
C THR A 167 -0.35 6.60 9.36
N VAL A 168 -0.78 6.54 8.09
CA VAL A 168 0.10 6.55 6.92
C VAL A 168 -0.27 7.72 6.01
N GLN A 169 0.72 8.57 5.73
CA GLN A 169 0.63 9.63 4.72
C GLN A 169 1.47 9.22 3.52
N LEU A 170 0.82 9.09 2.37
CA LEU A 170 1.48 8.72 1.11
C LEU A 170 1.79 9.98 0.29
N GLY A 171 2.95 9.99 -0.37
CA GLY A 171 3.34 11.07 -1.27
C GLY A 171 2.48 11.14 -2.53
N ASN A 172 2.26 12.34 -3.05
CA ASN A 172 1.37 12.62 -4.17
C ASN A 172 1.88 12.11 -5.54
N SER A 173 3.13 11.65 -5.61
CA SER A 173 3.71 11.07 -6.84
C SER A 173 3.72 9.54 -6.82
N LEU A 174 3.18 8.90 -5.78
CA LEU A 174 3.21 7.45 -5.64
C LEU A 174 2.31 6.80 -6.69
N VAL A 175 2.90 5.98 -7.55
CA VAL A 175 2.24 5.29 -8.67
C VAL A 175 1.90 3.85 -8.30
N SER A 176 2.74 3.16 -7.53
CA SER A 176 2.50 1.76 -7.18
C SER A 176 2.86 1.42 -5.74
N ILE A 177 2.02 0.62 -5.11
CA ILE A 177 2.28 -0.06 -3.84
C ILE A 177 2.51 -1.54 -4.14
N GLY A 178 3.65 -2.06 -3.73
CA GLY A 178 4.08 -3.43 -3.93
C GLY A 178 3.36 -4.46 -3.05
N ASP A 179 3.79 -5.71 -3.20
CA ASP A 179 3.21 -6.83 -2.48
C ASP A 179 3.51 -6.71 -0.97
N SER A 180 2.50 -6.91 -0.12
CA SER A 180 2.65 -6.98 1.34
C SER A 180 3.23 -5.71 2.00
N THR A 181 3.21 -4.56 1.30
CA THR A 181 3.87 -3.34 1.77
C THR A 181 3.40 -2.88 3.14
N PHE A 182 2.09 -2.86 3.39
CA PHE A 182 1.46 -2.49 4.66
C PHE A 182 0.87 -3.68 5.40
N GLU A 183 1.33 -4.91 5.09
CA GLU A 183 0.87 -6.12 5.77
C GLU A 183 1.15 -6.03 7.28
N ASN A 184 0.15 -6.32 8.12
CA ASN A 184 0.22 -6.30 9.59
C ASN A 184 0.69 -4.94 10.19
N THR A 185 0.47 -3.82 9.51
CA THR A 185 0.91 -2.49 10.01
C THR A 185 -0.05 -1.83 11.01
N HIS A 186 -1.22 -2.44 11.27
CA HIS A 186 -2.30 -1.92 12.13
C HIS A 186 -2.72 -0.44 11.91
N CYS A 187 -2.33 0.13 10.76
CA CYS A 187 -2.70 1.46 10.28
C CYS A 187 -4.22 1.66 10.20
N THR A 188 -4.75 2.45 11.12
CA THR A 188 -6.18 2.78 11.15
C THR A 188 -6.58 3.87 10.17
N GLN A 189 -5.61 4.71 9.75
CA GLN A 189 -5.83 5.83 8.84
C GLN A 189 -4.80 5.84 7.73
N ILE A 190 -5.27 5.69 6.50
CA ILE A 190 -4.46 5.83 5.30
C ILE A 190 -5.22 6.63 4.25
N THR A 191 -4.52 7.56 3.60
CA THR A 191 -5.03 8.29 2.44
C THR A 191 -4.22 7.87 1.22
N LEU A 192 -4.89 7.28 0.23
CA LEU A 192 -4.28 6.90 -1.04
C LEU A 192 -4.22 8.12 -1.98
N PRO A 193 -3.09 8.36 -2.67
CA PRO A 193 -2.94 9.51 -3.56
C PRO A 193 -3.61 9.26 -4.91
N ASP A 194 -4.11 10.32 -5.55
CA ASP A 194 -4.79 10.24 -6.85
C ASP A 194 -3.89 9.73 -7.99
N SER A 195 -2.57 9.81 -7.82
CA SER A 195 -1.57 9.28 -8.75
C SER A 195 -1.48 7.75 -8.75
N LEU A 196 -2.06 7.07 -7.76
CA LEU A 196 -1.90 5.64 -7.55
C LEU A 196 -2.57 4.85 -8.69
N LYS A 197 -1.81 3.93 -9.28
CA LYS A 197 -2.24 3.06 -10.39
C LYS A 197 -2.36 1.60 -9.98
N THR A 198 -1.46 1.13 -9.12
CA THR A 198 -1.37 -0.30 -8.78
C THR A 198 -1.29 -0.52 -7.28
N ILE A 199 -2.10 -1.45 -6.79
CA ILE A 199 -2.04 -1.98 -5.43
C ILE A 199 -1.68 -3.47 -5.51
N GLY A 200 -0.54 -3.85 -4.95
CA GLY A 200 -0.02 -5.21 -5.00
C GLY A 200 -0.79 -6.22 -4.16
N ASN A 201 -0.40 -7.49 -4.28
CA ASN A 201 -1.00 -8.58 -3.52
C ASN A 201 -0.75 -8.40 -2.03
N HIS A 202 -1.77 -8.62 -1.21
CA HIS A 202 -1.69 -8.49 0.26
C HIS A 202 -1.19 -7.10 0.73
N ALA A 203 -1.22 -6.07 -0.12
CA ALA A 203 -0.62 -4.76 0.16
C ALA A 203 -1.11 -4.15 1.49
N PHE A 204 -2.37 -4.34 1.85
CA PHE A 204 -2.99 -3.90 3.12
C PHE A 204 -3.57 -5.07 3.92
N TYR A 205 -3.00 -6.27 3.76
CA TYR A 205 -3.44 -7.45 4.49
C TYR A 205 -3.28 -7.23 6.00
N ASP A 206 -4.38 -7.35 6.75
CA ASP A 206 -4.43 -7.06 8.18
C ASP A 206 -3.85 -5.68 8.58
N ALA A 207 -4.01 -4.68 7.71
CA ALA A 207 -3.54 -3.32 8.01
C ALA A 207 -4.40 -2.60 9.06
N GLY A 208 -5.54 -3.14 9.52
CA GLY A 208 -6.37 -2.51 10.58
C GLY A 208 -7.24 -1.32 10.14
N VAL A 209 -7.25 -1.00 8.84
CA VAL A 209 -8.15 0.01 8.25
C VAL A 209 -9.63 -0.39 8.39
N LYS A 210 -10.49 0.60 8.67
CA LYS A 210 -11.96 0.41 8.74
C LYS A 210 -12.69 0.89 7.50
N GLU A 211 -12.26 2.02 6.97
CA GLU A 211 -12.77 2.58 5.74
C GLU A 211 -11.58 2.90 4.84
N LEU A 212 -11.70 2.59 3.55
CA LEU A 212 -10.68 2.92 2.56
C LEU A 212 -11.33 3.44 1.29
N ILE A 213 -10.76 4.51 0.73
CA ILE A 213 -11.14 5.04 -0.57
C ILE A 213 -10.03 4.68 -1.56
N ILE A 214 -10.38 3.89 -2.57
CA ILE A 214 -9.54 3.58 -3.71
C ILE A 214 -9.75 4.67 -4.78
N PRO A 215 -8.71 5.46 -5.13
CA PRO A 215 -8.82 6.54 -6.10
C PRO A 215 -9.27 6.09 -7.48
N ALA A 216 -9.85 7.01 -8.26
CA ALA A 216 -10.38 6.73 -9.60
C ALA A 216 -9.28 6.27 -10.58
N GLY A 217 -8.05 6.73 -10.37
CA GLY A 217 -6.90 6.39 -11.19
C GLY A 217 -6.38 4.96 -11.05
N VAL A 218 -6.82 4.20 -10.04
CA VAL A 218 -6.35 2.83 -9.79
C VAL A 218 -6.83 1.89 -10.89
N GLU A 219 -5.87 1.22 -11.52
CA GLU A 219 -6.07 0.33 -12.67
C GLU A 219 -6.03 -1.15 -12.24
N GLU A 220 -5.26 -1.51 -11.20
CA GLU A 220 -5.07 -2.89 -10.77
C GLU A 220 -5.04 -3.02 -9.24
N ILE A 221 -5.75 -4.02 -8.72
CA ILE A 221 -5.72 -4.45 -7.32
C ILE A 221 -5.41 -5.95 -7.24
N GLY A 222 -4.28 -6.28 -6.66
CA GLY A 222 -3.78 -7.64 -6.52
C GLY A 222 -4.56 -8.50 -5.52
N ASP A 223 -4.27 -9.80 -5.53
CA ASP A 223 -4.90 -10.80 -4.68
C ASP A 223 -4.78 -10.47 -3.20
N ASN A 224 -5.91 -10.54 -2.48
CA ASN A 224 -6.02 -10.32 -1.04
C ASN A 224 -5.49 -8.97 -0.57
N ALA A 225 -5.41 -7.96 -1.45
CA ALA A 225 -4.83 -6.66 -1.13
C ALA A 225 -5.48 -6.00 0.09
N LEU A 226 -6.79 -6.18 0.28
CA LEU A 226 -7.56 -5.61 1.41
C LEU A 226 -8.14 -6.67 2.36
N GLU A 227 -7.65 -7.91 2.32
CA GLU A 227 -8.12 -8.95 3.25
C GLU A 227 -7.75 -8.53 4.69
N SER A 228 -8.75 -8.48 5.57
CA SER A 228 -8.53 -8.14 6.99
C SER A 228 -9.34 -9.08 7.86
N ASP A 229 -8.85 -9.33 9.07
CA ASP A 229 -9.55 -10.07 10.13
C ASP A 229 -10.74 -9.26 10.67
N SER A 230 -11.71 -8.95 9.81
CA SER A 230 -13.02 -8.31 10.09
C SER A 230 -13.06 -6.82 10.45
N THR A 231 -11.96 -6.07 10.32
CA THR A 231 -11.96 -4.62 10.66
C THR A 231 -12.48 -3.72 9.53
N LEU A 232 -12.27 -4.12 8.27
CA LEU A 232 -12.65 -3.31 7.11
C LEU A 232 -14.17 -3.36 6.89
N GLU A 233 -14.87 -2.29 7.25
CA GLU A 233 -16.33 -2.20 7.16
C GLU A 233 -16.76 -1.61 5.81
N LYS A 234 -15.92 -0.77 5.20
CA LYS A 234 -16.28 -0.06 3.97
C LYS A 234 -15.10 0.14 3.04
N VAL A 235 -15.31 -0.15 1.76
CA VAL A 235 -14.39 0.24 0.68
C VAL A 235 -15.16 1.02 -0.36
N THR A 236 -14.69 2.22 -0.69
CA THR A 236 -15.19 3.01 -1.81
C THR A 236 -14.22 2.88 -2.97
N ILE A 237 -14.65 2.29 -4.08
CA ILE A 237 -13.87 2.17 -5.31
C ILE A 237 -14.38 3.21 -6.30
N LEU A 238 -13.56 4.22 -6.59
CA LEU A 238 -13.89 5.29 -7.52
C LEU A 238 -13.55 4.93 -8.98
N SER A 239 -12.73 3.90 -9.21
CA SER A 239 -12.46 3.39 -10.55
C SER A 239 -13.64 2.55 -11.05
N ARG A 240 -14.03 2.75 -12.32
CA ARG A 240 -15.12 1.98 -12.96
C ARG A 240 -14.66 0.66 -13.54
N ASP A 241 -13.43 0.64 -14.04
CA ASP A 241 -12.86 -0.44 -14.82
C ASP A 241 -11.57 -0.98 -14.17
N VAL A 242 -11.51 -0.97 -12.83
CA VAL A 242 -10.38 -1.54 -12.09
C VAL A 242 -10.30 -3.05 -12.33
N ASP A 243 -9.10 -3.54 -12.63
CA ASP A 243 -8.83 -4.97 -12.67
C ASP A 243 -8.78 -5.51 -11.24
N LEU A 244 -9.88 -6.18 -10.86
CA LEU A 244 -10.04 -6.90 -9.60
C LEU A 244 -9.89 -8.37 -9.92
N THR A 245 -8.81 -8.99 -9.43
CA THR A 245 -8.67 -10.44 -9.50
C THR A 245 -9.80 -11.14 -8.73
N ASP A 246 -10.06 -12.42 -9.02
CA ASP A 246 -11.08 -13.22 -8.32
C ASP A 246 -10.96 -13.16 -6.78
N THR A 247 -9.76 -12.85 -6.26
CA THR A 247 -9.46 -12.73 -4.83
C THR A 247 -9.00 -11.33 -4.40
N GLY A 248 -9.14 -10.30 -5.24
CA GLY A 248 -8.51 -8.99 -5.04
C GLY A 248 -8.78 -8.33 -3.67
N LEU A 249 -10.02 -8.43 -3.16
CA LEU A 249 -10.39 -7.89 -1.85
C LEU A 249 -10.42 -8.96 -0.73
N GLY A 250 -9.80 -10.12 -0.94
CA GLY A 250 -9.70 -11.18 0.06
C GLY A 250 -10.82 -12.23 0.02
N TYR A 251 -11.75 -12.15 -0.93
CA TYR A 251 -12.87 -13.10 -1.01
C TYR A 251 -12.52 -14.24 -1.96
N VAL A 252 -12.41 -15.46 -1.43
CA VAL A 252 -12.35 -16.67 -2.24
C VAL A 252 -13.77 -17.08 -2.63
N SER A 253 -14.03 -17.04 -3.92
CA SER A 253 -15.28 -17.52 -4.50
C SER A 253 -15.42 -19.06 -4.40
N VAL A 254 -16.63 -19.47 -4.03
CA VAL A 254 -17.34 -20.72 -4.38
C VAL A 254 -16.90 -22.09 -3.81
N TRP A 255 -15.72 -22.28 -3.22
CA TRP A 255 -15.28 -23.64 -2.80
C TRP A 255 -15.26 -23.94 -1.29
N LEU A 256 -15.59 -22.97 -0.45
CA LEU A 256 -15.66 -23.15 1.00
C LEU A 256 -17.01 -22.64 1.49
N GLU A 257 -17.93 -23.57 1.78
CA GLU A 257 -19.25 -23.27 2.38
C GLU A 257 -19.15 -22.50 3.72
N THR A 258 -17.94 -22.39 4.28
CA THR A 258 -17.59 -21.55 5.43
C THR A 258 -16.11 -21.16 5.33
N ASP A 259 -15.79 -19.96 4.85
CA ASP A 259 -14.48 -19.37 5.13
C ASP A 259 -14.55 -18.72 6.53
N PRO A 260 -13.86 -19.24 7.55
CA PRO A 260 -13.87 -18.66 8.89
C PRO A 260 -13.29 -17.25 8.94
N ASN A 261 -12.58 -16.82 7.89
CA ASN A 261 -11.98 -15.49 7.78
C ASN A 261 -12.82 -14.53 6.92
N ARG A 262 -14.03 -14.93 6.48
CA ARG A 262 -14.91 -14.04 5.72
C ARG A 262 -15.27 -12.82 6.56
N ASN A 263 -14.93 -11.64 6.07
CA ASN A 263 -15.43 -10.40 6.63
C ASN A 263 -16.91 -10.23 6.23
N GLU A 264 -17.81 -10.47 7.17
CA GLU A 264 -19.26 -10.34 6.96
C GLU A 264 -19.76 -8.88 7.01
N ASN A 265 -18.92 -7.94 7.45
CA ASN A 265 -19.30 -6.56 7.68
C ASN A 265 -18.96 -5.62 6.52
N LEU A 266 -18.18 -6.09 5.54
CA LEU A 266 -17.74 -5.26 4.41
C LEU A 266 -18.92 -4.85 3.52
N VAL A 267 -18.99 -3.57 3.21
CA VAL A 267 -19.85 -3.00 2.16
C VAL A 267 -18.96 -2.32 1.12
N ILE A 268 -19.18 -2.67 -0.16
CA ILE A 268 -18.49 -2.04 -1.29
C ILE A 268 -19.35 -0.88 -1.78
N TYR A 269 -18.73 0.28 -1.94
CA TYR A 269 -19.30 1.45 -2.60
C TYR A 269 -18.59 1.64 -3.93
N GLY A 270 -19.32 1.85 -5.00
CA GLY A 270 -18.74 2.11 -6.31
C GLY A 270 -19.78 2.60 -7.30
N TYR A 271 -19.38 2.91 -8.53
CA TYR A 271 -20.34 3.31 -9.55
C TYR A 271 -21.16 2.12 -10.07
N ALA A 272 -22.41 2.37 -10.46
CA ALA A 272 -23.23 1.35 -11.11
C ALA A 272 -22.61 0.95 -12.47
N GLY A 273 -22.65 -0.35 -12.77
CA GLY A 273 -22.04 -0.96 -13.96
C GLY A 273 -20.52 -1.11 -13.89
N SER A 274 -19.89 -0.86 -12.74
CA SER A 274 -18.44 -0.99 -12.56
C SER A 274 -17.99 -2.44 -12.34
N THR A 275 -16.69 -2.70 -12.53
CA THR A 275 -16.06 -3.96 -12.12
C THR A 275 -16.18 -4.21 -10.62
N ALA A 276 -16.25 -3.15 -9.79
CA ALA A 276 -16.51 -3.26 -8.36
C ALA A 276 -17.92 -3.79 -8.04
N GLU A 277 -18.94 -3.36 -8.77
CA GLU A 277 -20.30 -3.90 -8.63
C GLU A 277 -20.34 -5.38 -9.04
N GLN A 278 -19.69 -5.73 -10.14
CA GLN A 278 -19.58 -7.12 -10.59
C GLN A 278 -18.90 -8.00 -9.54
N TYR A 279 -17.74 -7.57 -9.03
CA TYR A 279 -16.99 -8.28 -8.00
C TYR A 279 -17.83 -8.48 -6.74
N ALA A 280 -18.54 -7.45 -6.29
CA ALA A 280 -19.43 -7.53 -5.13
C ALA A 280 -20.55 -8.56 -5.34
N ALA A 281 -21.15 -8.58 -6.53
CA ALA A 281 -22.20 -9.55 -6.88
C ALA A 281 -21.68 -10.99 -6.94
N GLU A 282 -20.50 -11.21 -7.52
CA GLU A 282 -19.87 -12.54 -7.64
C GLU A 282 -19.45 -13.13 -6.29
N ASN A 283 -19.14 -12.28 -5.31
CA ASN A 283 -18.68 -12.68 -3.98
C ASN A 283 -19.75 -12.53 -2.88
N GLU A 284 -21.01 -12.23 -3.26
CA GLU A 284 -22.12 -12.00 -2.32
C GLU A 284 -21.81 -10.93 -1.25
N ILE A 285 -21.15 -9.84 -1.66
CA ILE A 285 -20.82 -8.70 -0.80
C ILE A 285 -21.88 -7.61 -1.01
N PRO A 286 -22.41 -6.97 0.06
CA PRO A 286 -23.28 -5.82 -0.08
C PRO A 286 -22.65 -4.70 -0.92
N PHE A 287 -23.38 -4.21 -1.92
CA PHE A 287 -22.97 -3.12 -2.80
C PHE A 287 -23.89 -1.91 -2.66
N VAL A 288 -23.31 -0.72 -2.60
CA VAL A 288 -24.03 0.56 -2.60
C VAL A 288 -23.51 1.42 -3.76
N ALA A 289 -24.39 1.69 -4.72
CA ALA A 289 -24.07 2.56 -5.84
C ALA A 289 -23.78 4.00 -5.34
N LEU A 290 -22.68 4.58 -5.79
CA LEU A 290 -22.37 6.00 -5.62
C LEU A 290 -23.37 6.83 -6.44
N SER A 291 -23.76 7.99 -5.90
CA SER A 291 -24.58 8.93 -6.65
C SER A 291 -23.75 9.53 -7.78
N GLU A 292 -24.20 9.32 -9.02
CA GLU A 292 -23.71 10.08 -10.16
C GLU A 292 -24.35 11.47 -10.08
N GLU A 293 -23.60 12.49 -9.66
CA GLU A 293 -23.98 13.84 -10.04
C GLU A 293 -23.75 13.93 -11.54
N TRP A 294 -24.84 14.15 -12.27
CA TRP A 294 -24.77 14.41 -13.69
C TRP A 294 -23.90 15.64 -13.91
N LEU A 295 -22.79 15.48 -14.61
CA LEU A 295 -21.87 16.56 -14.90
C LEU A 295 -21.53 16.51 -16.39
N CYS A 296 -22.32 17.24 -17.18
CA CYS A 296 -22.08 17.37 -18.62
C CYS A 296 -20.64 17.87 -18.84
N GLY A 297 -19.88 17.13 -19.65
CA GLY A 297 -18.45 17.35 -19.89
C GLY A 297 -17.50 16.48 -19.09
N ASP A 298 -17.92 15.81 -18.01
CA ASP A 298 -17.11 14.85 -17.23
C ASP A 298 -17.25 13.45 -17.85
N VAL A 299 -16.47 13.18 -18.89
CA VAL A 299 -16.57 11.99 -19.72
C VAL A 299 -15.80 10.82 -19.11
N ASP A 300 -14.74 11.09 -18.34
CA ASP A 300 -13.97 10.06 -17.63
C ASP A 300 -14.50 9.75 -16.22
N LEU A 301 -15.49 10.52 -15.76
CA LEU A 301 -16.30 10.29 -14.56
C LEU A 301 -15.50 10.49 -13.26
N ASP A 302 -14.52 11.37 -13.31
CA ASP A 302 -13.67 11.75 -12.18
C ASP A 302 -14.23 12.94 -11.35
N SER A 303 -15.44 13.42 -11.71
CA SER A 303 -16.11 14.58 -11.11
C SER A 303 -15.44 15.93 -11.37
N ARG A 304 -14.53 16.01 -12.34
CA ARG A 304 -13.95 17.23 -12.87
C ARG A 304 -14.34 17.36 -14.34
N ILE A 305 -14.25 18.59 -14.86
CA ILE A 305 -14.39 18.86 -16.29
C ILE A 305 -13.05 19.44 -16.73
N ASP A 306 -12.20 18.62 -17.31
CA ASP A 306 -10.85 18.98 -17.72
C ASP A 306 -10.44 18.43 -19.11
N ILE A 307 -9.17 18.58 -19.46
CA ILE A 307 -8.67 18.21 -20.79
C ILE A 307 -8.66 16.69 -21.03
N GLN A 308 -8.65 15.88 -19.97
CA GLN A 308 -8.72 14.42 -20.05
C GLN A 308 -10.07 13.99 -20.60
N ASP A 309 -11.15 14.64 -20.18
CA ASP A 309 -12.49 14.43 -20.72
C ASP A 309 -12.55 14.73 -22.21
N ALA A 310 -12.02 15.87 -22.63
CA ALA A 310 -11.98 16.26 -24.04
C ALA A 310 -11.19 15.25 -24.88
N VAL A 311 -10.10 14.71 -24.34
CA VAL A 311 -9.29 13.68 -25.00
C VAL A 311 -10.04 12.35 -25.08
N LEU A 312 -10.68 11.91 -24.00
CA LEU A 312 -11.46 10.68 -23.97
C LEU A 312 -12.67 10.76 -24.91
N LEU A 313 -13.39 11.89 -24.89
CA LEU A 313 -14.50 12.16 -25.79
C LEU A 313 -14.07 12.14 -27.26
N ALA A 314 -12.97 12.83 -27.60
CA ALA A 314 -12.43 12.79 -28.96
C ALA A 314 -12.04 11.36 -29.42
N LYS A 315 -11.47 10.55 -28.52
CA LYS A 315 -11.16 9.14 -28.80
C LYS A 315 -12.42 8.30 -28.99
N ALA A 316 -13.46 8.54 -28.20
CA ALA A 316 -14.74 7.87 -28.30
C ALA A 316 -15.47 8.22 -29.60
N SER A 317 -15.53 9.50 -29.97
CA SER A 317 -16.12 9.97 -31.23
C SER A 317 -15.36 9.46 -32.46
N ALA A 318 -14.07 9.17 -32.33
CA ALA A 318 -13.27 8.51 -33.36
C ALA A 318 -13.44 6.97 -33.40
N GLY A 319 -14.22 6.39 -32.48
CA GLY A 319 -14.46 4.95 -32.38
C GLY A 319 -13.26 4.14 -31.87
N THR A 320 -12.30 4.80 -31.20
CA THR A 320 -11.08 4.13 -30.68
C THR A 320 -11.27 3.60 -29.26
N VAL A 321 -12.25 4.13 -28.54
CA VAL A 321 -12.63 3.73 -27.17
C VAL A 321 -14.16 3.69 -27.11
N SER A 322 -14.72 2.76 -26.34
CA SER A 322 -16.15 2.70 -26.06
C SER A 322 -16.47 3.35 -24.71
N LEU A 323 -17.45 4.26 -24.68
CA LEU A 323 -17.96 4.83 -23.44
C LEU A 323 -19.03 3.92 -22.81
N ASN A 324 -19.07 3.89 -21.48
CA ASN A 324 -20.18 3.30 -20.74
C ASN A 324 -21.42 4.22 -20.77
N GLU A 325 -22.56 3.76 -20.23
CA GLU A 325 -23.83 4.50 -20.30
C GLU A 325 -23.85 5.81 -19.51
N ALA A 326 -23.03 5.96 -18.46
CA ALA A 326 -22.90 7.20 -17.70
C ALA A 326 -22.00 8.21 -18.44
N ALA A 327 -20.87 7.75 -18.98
CA ALA A 327 -19.98 8.58 -19.79
C ALA A 327 -20.67 9.10 -21.05
N LYS A 328 -21.45 8.25 -21.76
CA LYS A 328 -22.25 8.70 -22.92
C LYS A 328 -23.23 9.82 -22.58
N LYS A 329 -23.76 9.78 -21.37
CA LYS A 329 -24.69 10.78 -20.87
C LYS A 329 -23.98 12.11 -20.60
N ASN A 330 -22.82 12.08 -19.95
CA ASN A 330 -22.01 13.29 -19.75
C ASN A 330 -21.36 13.79 -21.06
N ALA A 331 -21.21 12.93 -22.06
CA ALA A 331 -20.56 13.21 -23.32
C ALA A 331 -21.38 14.02 -24.33
N ASP A 332 -22.71 14.06 -24.22
CA ASP A 332 -23.58 14.91 -25.05
C ASP A 332 -23.49 16.37 -24.58
N CYS A 333 -22.40 17.04 -24.98
CA CYS A 333 -22.04 18.39 -24.56
C CYS A 333 -22.78 19.46 -25.35
N ASN A 334 -23.40 19.10 -26.48
CA ASN A 334 -24.16 20.03 -27.32
C ASN A 334 -25.69 19.83 -27.26
N GLU A 335 -26.15 18.80 -26.53
CA GLU A 335 -27.56 18.44 -26.32
C GLU A 335 -28.30 18.06 -27.61
N ASP A 336 -27.60 17.43 -28.56
CA ASP A 336 -28.19 16.96 -29.82
C ASP A 336 -28.65 15.49 -29.79
N GLY A 337 -28.33 14.78 -28.71
CA GLY A 337 -28.72 13.39 -28.47
C GLY A 337 -27.83 12.35 -29.12
N GLU A 338 -26.77 12.75 -29.82
CA GLU A 338 -25.72 11.90 -30.35
C GLU A 338 -24.39 12.23 -29.65
N VAL A 339 -23.47 11.26 -29.56
CA VAL A 339 -22.13 11.48 -29.02
C VAL A 339 -21.12 11.44 -30.16
N ASP A 340 -20.67 12.60 -30.62
CA ASP A 340 -19.81 12.73 -31.78
C ASP A 340 -18.72 13.82 -31.66
N SER A 341 -18.12 14.22 -32.78
CA SER A 341 -17.04 15.22 -32.80
C SER A 341 -17.50 16.65 -32.43
N ALA A 342 -18.79 16.93 -32.53
CA ALA A 342 -19.38 18.21 -32.15
C ALA A 342 -19.34 18.39 -30.63
N ASP A 343 -19.60 17.34 -29.85
CA ASP A 343 -19.47 17.38 -28.40
C ASP A 343 -18.05 17.65 -27.94
N ALA A 344 -17.08 16.94 -28.52
CA ALA A 344 -15.66 17.16 -28.25
C ALA A 344 -15.24 18.61 -28.55
N THR A 345 -15.85 19.23 -29.56
CA THR A 345 -15.61 20.63 -29.91
C THR A 345 -16.19 21.56 -28.85
N VAL A 346 -17.44 21.37 -28.45
CA VAL A 346 -18.10 22.19 -27.42
C VAL A 346 -17.39 22.08 -26.07
N LEU A 347 -16.99 20.86 -25.70
CA LEU A 347 -16.22 20.62 -24.48
C LEU A 347 -14.87 21.36 -24.53
N MET A 348 -14.14 21.29 -25.65
CA MET A 348 -12.89 22.03 -25.80
C MET A 348 -13.11 23.55 -25.75
N GLU A 349 -14.18 24.06 -26.36
CA GLU A 349 -14.56 25.48 -26.30
C GLU A 349 -14.88 25.93 -24.88
N PHE A 350 -15.55 25.09 -24.09
CA PHE A 350 -15.80 25.34 -22.67
C PHE A 350 -14.49 25.41 -21.87
N LEU A 351 -13.60 24.44 -22.02
CA LEU A 351 -12.31 24.40 -21.31
C LEU A 351 -11.42 25.62 -21.61
N VAL A 352 -11.48 26.14 -22.83
CA VAL A 352 -10.73 27.34 -23.24
C VAL A 352 -11.54 28.64 -23.08
N HIS A 353 -12.68 28.58 -22.38
CA HIS A 353 -13.51 29.72 -22.02
C HIS A 353 -14.05 30.52 -23.23
N LEU A 354 -14.27 29.84 -24.36
CA LEU A 354 -15.03 30.38 -25.49
C LEU A 354 -16.54 30.21 -25.28
N VAL A 355 -16.92 29.21 -24.46
CA VAL A 355 -18.28 28.97 -23.96
C VAL A 355 -18.24 28.96 -22.44
N ASP A 356 -19.16 29.67 -21.80
CA ASP A 356 -19.15 29.87 -20.34
C ASP A 356 -19.85 28.75 -19.56
N THR A 357 -20.67 27.93 -20.23
CA THR A 357 -21.50 26.89 -19.59
C THR A 357 -21.74 25.70 -20.52
N LEU A 358 -21.72 24.49 -19.97
CA LEU A 358 -22.24 23.30 -20.63
C LEU A 358 -23.73 23.08 -20.29
N PRO A 359 -24.48 22.29 -21.08
CA PRO A 359 -25.85 21.92 -20.79
C PRO A 359 -26.02 21.36 -19.37
N VAL A 360 -27.12 21.72 -18.72
CA VAL A 360 -27.54 21.15 -17.44
C VAL A 360 -28.70 20.23 -17.74
N GLN A 361 -28.52 18.91 -17.57
CA GLN A 361 -29.61 17.94 -17.78
C GLN A 361 -30.29 17.56 -16.46
#